data_AF-A0A932BNX1-F1
#
_entry.id   AF-A0A932BNX1-F1
#
_cell.length_a   1.000
_cell.length_b   1.000
_cell.length_c   1.000
_cell.angle_alpha   90.00
_cell.angle_beta   90.00
_cell.angle_gamma   90.00
#
_symmetry.space_group_name_H-M   'P 1'
#
loop_
_entity.id
_entity.type
_entity.pdbx_description
1 polymer ?
#
loop_
_entity_poly.entity_id
_entity_poly.type
_entity_poly.pdbx_seq_one_letter_code
_entity_poly.pdbx_strand_id
1 'polypeptide(L)'
;MKQQDKGATRGSQEQIVRTVCLLYGCQCNACCDRIEQALRRVRGVRNVEVNLYKATATVEHSESCEPRQLVEAVEHTGYLASIVEPPRPPAVPPADPAAPPRANGGTHG
;
A
#
# COMPACT_ATOMS: atom_id res chain seq x y z
N MET A 1 -7.75 30.68 4.27
CA MET A 1 -6.93 29.90 5.25
C MET A 1 -7.82 29.69 6.46
N LYS A 2 -8.29 28.52 6.88
CA LYS A 2 -7.92 27.11 6.70
C LYS A 2 -9.22 26.32 6.92
N GLN A 3 -9.64 25.49 5.97
CA GLN A 3 -10.68 24.50 6.21
C GLN A 3 -9.99 23.17 6.61
N GLN A 4 -10.51 22.58 7.67
CA GLN A 4 -10.11 21.36 8.39
C GLN A 4 -10.08 20.10 7.50
N ASP A 5 -9.10 19.22 7.70
CA ASP A 5 -9.15 17.98 8.53
C ASP A 5 -10.05 16.88 7.93
N LYS A 6 -9.43 15.79 7.42
CA LYS A 6 -10.14 14.55 7.11
C LYS A 6 -9.21 13.34 7.03
N GLY A 7 -9.36 12.44 8.02
CA GLY A 7 -8.89 11.04 8.01
C GLY A 7 -7.66 10.79 8.90
N ALA A 8 -7.66 9.94 9.92
CA ALA A 8 -8.64 8.97 10.38
C ALA A 8 -8.40 8.61 11.86
N THR A 9 -9.50 8.59 12.62
CA THR A 9 -9.78 7.75 13.80
C THR A 9 -8.64 7.43 14.78
N ARG A 10 -8.67 8.18 15.88
CA ARG A 10 -8.21 7.78 17.21
C ARG A 10 -9.06 6.59 17.70
N GLY A 11 -8.61 5.37 17.47
CA GLY A 11 -9.32 4.17 17.93
C GLY A 11 -8.36 2.99 18.01
N SER A 12 -7.93 2.68 19.24
CA SER A 12 -7.25 1.45 19.67
C SER A 12 -5.99 1.09 18.87
N GLN A 13 -4.84 1.14 19.55
CA GLN A 13 -3.57 0.58 19.07
C GLN A 13 -3.68 -0.95 19.02
N GLU A 14 -4.49 -1.49 18.12
CA GLU A 14 -4.39 -2.88 17.68
C GLU A 14 -3.07 -2.97 16.92
N GLN A 15 -2.22 -3.94 17.25
CA GLN A 15 -0.87 -4.08 16.71
C GLN A 15 -0.93 -4.34 15.20
N ILE A 16 -0.91 -3.28 14.39
CA ILE A 16 -0.88 -3.37 12.93
C ILE A 16 0.58 -3.46 12.49
N VAL A 17 0.90 -4.55 11.82
CA VAL A 17 2.20 -4.83 11.22
C VAL A 17 2.18 -4.39 9.76
N ARG A 18 3.16 -3.59 9.36
CA ARG A 18 3.35 -3.17 7.98
C ARG A 18 4.44 -4.04 7.35
N THR A 19 4.05 -4.83 6.37
CA THR A 19 4.94 -5.75 5.65
C THR A 19 5.08 -5.29 4.20
N VAL A 20 6.30 -5.32 3.67
CA VAL A 20 6.57 -4.95 2.28
C VAL A 20 6.87 -6.21 1.48
N CYS A 21 6.15 -6.42 0.40
CA CYS A 21 6.32 -7.55 -0.51
C CYS A 21 6.83 -7.04 -1.86
N LEU A 22 7.87 -7.68 -2.40
CA LEU A 22 8.28 -7.51 -3.79
C LEU A 22 7.33 -8.31 -4.68
N LEU A 23 6.86 -7.70 -5.76
CA LEU A 23 6.02 -8.33 -6.75
C LEU A 23 6.83 -8.67 -7.99
N TYR A 24 6.62 -9.87 -8.54
CA TYR A 24 7.26 -10.32 -9.77
C TYR A 24 6.21 -10.55 -10.86
N GLY A 25 6.47 -10.01 -12.05
CA GLY A 25 5.56 -10.12 -13.20
C GLY A 25 4.41 -9.10 -13.23
N CYS A 26 4.35 -8.13 -12.31
CA CYS A 26 3.39 -7.03 -12.39
C CYS A 26 3.98 -5.83 -13.17
N GLN A 27 3.61 -5.68 -14.44
CA GLN A 27 4.09 -4.57 -15.29
C GLN A 27 3.00 -3.60 -15.74
N CYS A 28 1.74 -3.82 -15.34
CA CYS A 28 0.61 -2.97 -15.68
C CYS A 28 -0.24 -2.64 -14.46
N ASN A 29 -0.86 -1.45 -14.46
CA ASN A 29 -1.77 -1.01 -13.39
C ASN A 29 -2.84 -2.06 -13.11
N ALA A 30 -3.48 -2.59 -14.16
CA ALA A 30 -4.52 -3.62 -14.03
C ALA A 30 -4.02 -4.93 -13.36
N CYS A 31 -2.74 -5.28 -13.52
CA CYS A 31 -2.14 -6.44 -12.85
C CYS A 31 -1.97 -6.14 -11.35
N CYS A 32 -1.46 -4.95 -11.03
CA CYS A 32 -1.33 -4.51 -9.64
C CYS A 32 -2.68 -4.37 -8.93
N ASP A 33 -3.71 -3.85 -9.59
CA ASP A 33 -5.07 -3.77 -9.05
C ASP A 33 -5.62 -5.16 -8.69
N ARG A 34 -5.39 -6.18 -9.52
CA ARG A 34 -5.78 -7.56 -9.21
C ARG A 34 -5.08 -8.11 -7.97
N ILE A 35 -3.76 -7.88 -7.89
CA ILE A 35 -2.95 -8.32 -6.75
C ILE A 35 -3.40 -7.60 -5.47
N GLU A 36 -3.63 -6.29 -5.54
CA GLU A 36 -4.14 -5.50 -4.41
C GLU A 36 -5.49 -6.04 -3.93
N GLN A 37 -6.43 -6.28 -4.85
CA GLN A 37 -7.75 -6.82 -4.50
C GLN A 37 -7.68 -8.21 -3.89
N ALA A 38 -6.74 -9.05 -4.32
CA ALA A 38 -6.52 -10.36 -3.73
C ALA A 38 -5.95 -10.26 -2.31
N LEU A 39 -4.97 -9.38 -2.10
CA LEU A 39 -4.41 -9.12 -0.77
C LEU A 39 -5.46 -8.53 0.19
N ARG A 40 -6.32 -7.62 -0.28
CA ARG A 40 -7.41 -7.04 0.52
C ARG A 40 -8.49 -8.07 0.90
N ARG A 41 -8.56 -9.20 0.20
CA ARG A 41 -9.46 -10.32 0.56
C ARG A 41 -8.89 -11.23 1.65
N VAL A 42 -7.60 -11.14 1.96
CA VAL A 42 -6.98 -11.92 3.02
C VAL A 42 -7.50 -11.46 4.38
N ARG A 43 -7.93 -12.40 5.21
CA ARG A 43 -8.47 -12.08 6.54
C ARG A 43 -7.35 -11.54 7.43
N GLY A 44 -7.57 -10.35 8.00
CA GLY A 44 -6.62 -9.67 8.89
C GLY A 44 -5.77 -8.61 8.18
N VAL A 45 -5.93 -8.45 6.87
CA VAL A 45 -5.44 -7.27 6.14
C VAL A 45 -6.37 -6.09 6.40
N ARG A 46 -5.79 -4.97 6.82
CA ARG A 46 -6.49 -3.70 7.04
C ARG A 46 -6.34 -2.75 5.86
N ASN A 47 -5.14 -2.68 5.30
CA ASN A 47 -4.83 -1.79 4.20
C ASN A 47 -3.78 -2.41 3.28
N VAL A 48 -3.84 -2.06 1.99
CA VAL A 48 -2.88 -2.51 0.97
C VAL A 48 -2.58 -1.33 0.07
N GLU A 49 -1.30 -1.12 -0.21
CA GLU A 49 -0.81 -0.03 -1.03
C GLU A 49 0.25 -0.57 -1.99
N VAL A 50 -0.05 -0.57 -3.29
CA VAL A 50 0.87 -1.11 -4.31
C VAL A 50 1.62 0.03 -5.00
N ASN A 51 2.94 -0.10 -5.07
CA ASN A 51 3.83 0.83 -5.73
C ASN A 51 4.41 0.21 -7.01
N LEU A 52 3.84 0.61 -8.15
CA LEU A 52 4.27 0.19 -9.49
C LEU A 52 5.70 0.61 -9.82
N TYR A 53 6.16 1.78 -9.36
CA TYR A 53 7.50 2.29 -9.65
C TYR A 53 8.60 1.42 -9.04
N LYS A 54 8.32 0.81 -7.89
CA LYS A 54 9.24 -0.07 -7.18
C LYS A 54 8.91 -1.56 -7.31
N ALA A 55 7.80 -1.89 -7.98
CA ALA A 55 7.21 -3.23 -7.98
C ALA A 55 7.08 -3.82 -6.56
N THR A 56 6.62 -3.01 -5.61
CA THR A 56 6.46 -3.40 -4.20
C THR A 56 5.04 -3.18 -3.72
N ALA A 57 4.45 -4.14 -3.01
CA ALA A 57 3.20 -4.01 -2.29
C ALA A 57 3.46 -3.84 -0.80
N THR A 58 2.94 -2.77 -0.22
CA THR A 58 2.86 -2.61 1.23
C THR A 58 1.53 -3.17 1.71
N VAL A 59 1.57 -4.05 2.72
CA VAL A 59 0.38 -4.60 3.36
C VAL A 59 0.39 -4.25 4.83
N GLU A 60 -0.67 -3.63 5.31
CA GLU A 60 -0.94 -3.42 6.74
C GLU A 60 -1.89 -4.51 7.21
N HIS A 61 -1.40 -5.40 8.08
CA HIS A 61 -2.16 -6.54 8.60
C HIS A 61 -1.96 -6.69 10.11
N SER A 62 -2.86 -7.39 10.78
CA SER A 62 -2.70 -7.73 12.21
C SER A 62 -1.52 -8.70 12.42
N GLU A 63 -0.93 -8.74 13.62
CA GLU A 63 0.11 -9.73 13.95
C GLU A 63 -0.36 -11.19 13.78
N SER A 64 -1.67 -11.41 13.83
CA SER A 64 -2.32 -12.71 13.63
C SER A 64 -2.32 -13.16 12.16
N CYS A 65 -1.99 -12.29 11.21
CA CYS A 65 -1.84 -12.63 9.80
C CYS A 65 -0.45 -13.20 9.53
N GLU A 66 -0.41 -14.44 9.05
CA GLU A 66 0.84 -14.99 8.57
C GLU A 66 1.22 -14.39 7.21
N PRO A 67 2.48 -13.98 7.03
CA PRO A 67 2.92 -13.39 5.78
C PRO A 67 2.85 -14.40 4.62
N ARG A 68 2.89 -15.71 4.91
CA ARG A 68 2.69 -16.77 3.92
C ARG A 68 1.31 -16.70 3.25
N GLN A 69 0.25 -16.34 3.99
CA GLN A 69 -1.09 -16.18 3.43
C GLN A 69 -1.16 -15.02 2.43
N LEU A 70 -0.35 -13.98 2.63
CA LEU A 70 -0.25 -12.87 1.69
C LEU A 70 0.35 -13.35 0.36
N VAL A 71 1.44 -14.11 0.42
CA VAL A 71 2.09 -14.67 -0.78
C VAL A 71 1.14 -15.62 -1.51
N GLU A 72 0.52 -16.54 -0.78
CA GLU A 72 -0.40 -17.53 -1.34
C GLU A 72 -1.57 -16.85 -2.06
N ALA A 73 -2.14 -15.78 -1.48
CA ALA A 73 -3.19 -14.99 -2.11
C ALA A 73 -2.74 -14.34 -3.43
N VAL A 74 -1.48 -13.91 -3.54
CA VAL A 74 -0.92 -13.39 -4.79
C VAL A 74 -0.68 -14.52 -5.79
N GLU A 75 -0.17 -15.67 -5.35
CA GLU A 75 0.02 -16.85 -6.20
C GLU A 75 -1.29 -17.36 -6.80
N HIS A 76 -2.39 -17.31 -6.04
CA HIS A 76 -3.73 -17.62 -6.53
C HIS A 76 -4.19 -16.71 -7.69
N THR A 77 -3.62 -15.52 -7.84
CA THR A 77 -3.90 -14.63 -8.97
C THR A 77 -3.01 -14.88 -10.20
N GLY A 78 -2.05 -15.80 -10.09
CA GLY A 78 -1.08 -16.13 -11.13
C GLY A 78 0.18 -15.25 -11.11
N TYR A 79 0.45 -14.53 -10.02
CA TYR A 79 1.64 -13.70 -9.85
C TYR A 79 2.48 -14.19 -8.68
N LEU A 80 3.74 -13.81 -8.63
CA LEU A 80 4.65 -14.18 -7.55
C LEU A 80 4.90 -12.96 -6.65
N ALA A 81 4.90 -13.18 -5.34
CA ALA A 81 5.29 -12.18 -4.34
C ALA A 81 6.34 -12.75 -3.40
N SER A 82 7.31 -11.93 -3.02
CA SER A 82 8.30 -12.28 -2.00
C SER A 82 8.26 -11.27 -0.87
N ILE A 83 8.15 -11.75 0.36
CA ILE A 83 8.13 -10.88 1.54
C ILE A 83 9.55 -10.37 1.76
N VAL A 84 9.72 -9.05 1.72
CA VAL A 84 10.92 -8.41 2.23
C VAL A 84 10.63 -8.11 3.68
N GLU A 85 11.51 -8.60 4.56
CA GLU A 85 11.38 -8.52 6.02
C GLU A 85 10.74 -7.19 6.47
N PRO A 86 9.77 -7.23 7.40
CA PRO A 86 9.13 -6.01 7.87
C PRO A 86 10.25 -5.08 8.35
N PRO A 87 10.39 -3.87 7.78
CA PRO A 87 11.26 -2.90 8.40
C PRO A 87 10.72 -2.74 9.82
N ARG A 88 11.50 -3.18 10.82
CA ARG A 88 11.24 -2.84 12.23
C ARG A 88 10.87 -1.37 12.23
N PRO A 89 9.68 -0.99 12.69
CA PRO A 89 9.13 0.32 12.38
C PRO A 89 10.11 1.39 12.86
N PRO A 90 10.67 2.26 11.99
CA PRO A 90 10.88 3.62 12.42
C PRO A 90 9.46 4.18 12.57
N ALA A 91 9.10 4.55 13.79
CA ALA A 91 7.87 5.24 14.09
C ALA A 91 7.85 6.59 13.34
N VAL A 92 7.42 6.63 12.07
CA VAL A 92 6.91 7.84 11.40
C VAL A 92 6.06 7.48 10.16
N PRO A 93 4.96 8.22 9.91
CA PRO A 93 4.15 8.08 8.71
C PRO A 93 4.92 8.58 7.47
N PRO A 94 4.90 7.89 6.32
CA PRO A 94 5.27 8.51 5.06
C PRO A 94 4.12 9.42 4.62
N ALA A 95 4.22 10.69 4.96
CA ALA A 95 3.51 11.75 4.26
C ALA A 95 3.92 11.76 2.78
N ASP A 96 2.93 11.96 1.90
CA ASP A 96 3.01 12.18 0.46
C ASP A 96 4.35 12.75 -0.04
N PRO A 97 4.87 12.25 -1.19
CA PRO A 97 4.80 13.13 -2.35
C PRO A 97 4.80 12.42 -3.72
N ALA A 98 3.84 12.76 -4.59
CA ALA A 98 4.08 13.05 -6.03
C ALA A 98 2.75 13.39 -6.74
N ALA A 99 2.58 14.39 -7.61
CA ALA A 99 3.34 15.54 -8.15
C ALA A 99 2.46 16.10 -9.31
N PRO A 100 2.76 17.22 -10.01
CA PRO A 100 3.58 18.39 -9.70
C PRO A 100 2.79 19.74 -9.80
N PRO A 101 3.34 20.88 -9.32
CA PRO A 101 2.88 22.21 -9.69
C PRO A 101 3.71 22.77 -10.87
N ARG A 102 3.05 23.16 -11.97
CA ARG A 102 3.54 24.07 -13.03
C ARG A 102 2.42 24.24 -14.07
N ALA A 103 2.10 25.39 -14.67
CA ALA A 103 2.64 26.75 -14.63
C ALA A 103 1.58 27.72 -15.22
N ASN A 104 1.80 29.02 -15.00
CA ASN A 104 0.92 30.15 -15.35
C ASN A 104 0.61 30.35 -16.84
N GLY A 105 -0.60 30.86 -17.11
CA GLY A 105 -0.99 31.68 -18.27
C GLY A 105 -2.42 32.19 -18.02
N GLY A 106 -2.75 33.46 -17.80
CA GLY A 106 -2.18 34.66 -18.39
C GLY A 106 -2.97 35.01 -19.65
N THR A 107 -4.18 35.57 -19.54
CA THR A 107 -4.76 36.49 -20.55
C THR A 107 -5.89 37.32 -19.93
N HIS A 108 -5.71 38.63 -20.00
CA HIS A 108 -6.62 39.74 -19.74
C HIS A 108 -7.68 39.84 -20.85
N GLY A 109 -8.93 40.18 -20.52
CA GLY A 109 -9.95 40.60 -21.48
C GLY A 109 -11.22 41.06 -20.78
#